data_AF-A0AA88WU73-F1
#
_entry.id   AF-A0AA88WU73-F1
#
_cell.length_a   1.000
_cell.length_b   1.000
_cell.length_c   1.000
_cell.angle_alpha   90.00
_cell.angle_beta   90.00
_cell.angle_gamma   90.00
#
_symmetry.space_group_name_H-M   'P 1'
#
loop_
_entity.id
_entity.type
_entity.pdbx_description
1 polymer ?
#
loop_
_entity_poly.entity_id
_entity_poly.type
_entity_poly.pdbx_seq_one_letter_code
_entity_poly.pdbx_strand_id
1 'polypeptide(L)'
;MKNLWYTIMLINFGSVDSSSCGTTSSTGNPTLIPIMDNQNRCNYVFMAKLTSEAERFDDMAKFMAELVVGLASEEALTKEECLLFSKAYEKVVALKREALLTVMDNGNGDLVKEYCSKLKAKLLETCATASRLVDTVIPSATSPESEAHCVEE
;
A
#
# COMPACT_ATOMS: atom_id res chain seq x y z
N MET A 1 3.68 -5.71 17.60
CA MET A 1 3.34 -6.03 16.19
C MET A 1 4.49 -5.80 15.20
N LYS A 2 5.70 -5.39 15.66
CA LYS A 2 6.95 -5.37 14.85
C LYS A 2 7.26 -6.72 14.18
N ASN A 3 6.85 -7.81 14.81
CA ASN A 3 7.12 -9.19 14.40
C ASN A 3 6.29 -9.59 13.16
N LEU A 4 5.12 -8.97 12.95
CA LEU A 4 4.25 -9.30 11.82
C LEU A 4 4.70 -8.59 10.54
N TRP A 5 5.12 -7.33 10.65
CA TRP A 5 5.78 -6.59 9.56
C TRP A 5 7.16 -7.16 9.22
N TYR A 6 7.96 -7.58 10.22
CA TYR A 6 9.23 -8.28 9.95
C TYR A 6 9.02 -9.60 9.19
N THR A 7 7.94 -10.34 9.44
CA THR A 7 7.66 -11.59 8.71
C THR A 7 7.26 -11.33 7.26
N ILE A 8 6.60 -10.20 6.98
CA ILE A 8 6.27 -9.73 5.63
C ILE A 8 7.52 -9.17 4.91
N MET A 9 8.41 -8.47 5.61
CA MET A 9 9.68 -7.94 5.08
C MET A 9 10.81 -8.97 4.93
N LEU A 10 10.79 -10.08 5.68
CA LEU A 10 11.82 -11.13 5.64
C LEU A 10 11.69 -12.08 4.43
N ILE A 11 10.65 -11.93 3.61
CA ILE A 11 10.60 -12.51 2.25
C ILE A 11 11.25 -11.51 1.27
N ASN A 12 12.46 -11.05 1.60
CA ASN A 12 13.28 -10.29 0.65
C ASN A 12 13.89 -11.27 -0.35
N PHE A 13 13.31 -11.29 -1.54
CA PHE A 13 13.94 -11.79 -2.76
C PHE A 13 15.18 -10.92 -3.02
N GLY A 14 16.30 -11.58 -3.31
CA GLY A 14 17.62 -10.97 -3.37
C GLY A 14 17.77 -9.84 -4.38
N SER A 15 18.68 -8.92 -4.02
CA SER A 15 19.41 -7.92 -4.80
C SER A 15 18.97 -7.74 -6.25
N VAL A 16 18.43 -6.56 -6.56
CA VAL A 16 18.51 -6.02 -7.92
C VAL A 16 19.28 -4.71 -7.86
N ASP A 17 20.42 -4.72 -8.54
CA ASP A 17 21.41 -3.66 -8.49
C ASP A 17 20.93 -2.46 -9.32
N SER A 18 21.16 -1.29 -8.76
CA SER A 18 20.81 0.01 -9.31
C SER A 18 21.82 0.43 -10.38
N SER A 19 21.36 0.82 -11.57
CA SER A 19 22.19 1.60 -12.50
C SER A 19 21.37 2.53 -13.40
N SER A 20 21.46 3.82 -13.04
CA SER A 20 21.88 4.97 -13.86
C SER A 20 20.95 5.65 -14.91
N CYS A 21 20.78 6.95 -14.63
CA CYS A 21 20.84 8.16 -15.50
C CYS A 21 19.67 8.56 -16.42
N GLY A 22 19.28 9.83 -16.29
CA GLY A 22 18.77 10.64 -17.41
C GLY A 22 18.01 11.89 -16.97
N THR A 23 18.52 13.06 -17.38
CA THR A 23 18.24 14.42 -16.90
C THR A 23 17.18 15.17 -17.73
N THR A 24 16.68 16.28 -17.17
CA THR A 24 16.29 17.58 -17.79
C THR A 24 14.80 18.01 -17.78
N SER A 25 14.57 19.09 -17.03
CA SER A 25 13.78 20.31 -17.31
C SER A 25 12.52 20.24 -18.20
N SER A 26 11.40 20.77 -17.72
CA SER A 26 11.07 22.21 -17.76
C SER A 26 9.56 22.46 -17.66
N THR A 27 9.25 23.67 -17.19
CA THR A 27 8.09 24.49 -17.54
C THR A 27 6.77 24.20 -16.82
N GLY A 28 6.36 25.19 -16.03
CA GLY A 28 5.28 25.12 -15.07
C GLY A 28 3.88 24.97 -15.64
N ASN A 29 3.05 24.33 -14.82
CA ASN A 29 1.61 24.48 -14.78
C ASN A 29 1.22 24.33 -13.30
N PRO A 30 0.55 25.29 -12.64
CA PRO A 30 0.06 25.08 -11.29
C PRO A 30 -1.16 24.15 -11.40
N THR A 31 -0.91 22.84 -11.44
CA THR A 31 -1.96 21.85 -11.24
C THR A 31 -2.50 22.10 -9.84
N LEU A 32 -3.73 22.64 -9.76
CA LEU A 32 -4.54 22.62 -8.55
C LEU A 32 -4.60 21.17 -8.08
N ILE A 33 -3.76 20.85 -7.10
CA ILE A 33 -3.89 19.61 -6.33
C ILE A 33 -5.27 19.76 -5.68
N PRO A 34 -6.24 18.86 -5.93
CA PRO A 34 -7.52 18.93 -5.25
C PRO A 34 -7.22 18.70 -3.77
N ILE A 35 -7.22 19.78 -2.98
CA ILE A 35 -7.12 19.68 -1.53
C ILE A 35 -8.34 18.88 -1.10
N MET A 36 -8.13 17.71 -0.49
CA MET A 36 -9.23 16.95 0.11
C MET A 36 -9.97 17.85 1.11
N ASP A 37 -11.28 17.99 0.94
CA ASP A 37 -12.12 18.52 2.01
C ASP A 37 -12.37 17.42 3.05
N ASN A 38 -12.68 17.84 4.28
CA ASN A 38 -12.92 16.92 5.39
C ASN A 38 -14.08 15.93 5.08
N GLN A 39 -15.05 16.34 4.26
CA GLN A 39 -16.17 15.49 3.84
C GLN A 39 -15.70 14.32 2.97
N ASN A 40 -14.81 14.56 2.00
CA ASN A 40 -14.26 13.51 1.15
C ASN A 40 -13.40 12.54 1.97
N ARG A 41 -12.55 13.04 2.88
CA ARG A 41 -11.77 12.18 3.80
C ARG A 41 -12.67 11.23 4.60
N CYS A 42 -13.75 11.76 5.20
CA CYS A 42 -14.73 10.93 5.91
C CYS A 42 -15.41 9.89 5.00
N ASN A 43 -15.74 10.25 3.76
CA ASN A 43 -16.35 9.31 2.81
C ASN A 43 -15.40 8.15 2.48
N TYR A 44 -14.10 8.43 2.31
CA TYR A 44 -13.09 7.38 2.05
C TYR A 44 -12.93 6.44 3.24
N VAL A 45 -12.87 6.96 4.47
CA VAL A 45 -12.82 6.15 5.69
C VAL A 45 -14.08 5.29 5.84
N PHE A 46 -15.25 5.87 5.57
CA PHE A 46 -16.52 5.15 5.60
C PHE A 46 -16.55 4.00 4.58
N MET A 47 -16.15 4.27 3.33
CA MET A 47 -16.08 3.23 2.29
C MET A 47 -15.04 2.15 2.61
N ALA A 48 -13.90 2.52 3.22
CA ALA A 48 -12.90 1.56 3.68
C ALA A 48 -13.44 0.64 4.78
N LYS A 49 -14.24 1.17 5.71
CA LYS A 49 -14.92 0.35 6.75
C LYS A 49 -15.94 -0.59 6.13
N LEU A 50 -16.80 -0.08 5.24
CA LEU A 50 -17.83 -0.89 4.58
C LEU A 50 -17.22 -2.02 3.73
N THR A 51 -16.18 -1.72 2.97
CA THR A 51 -15.45 -2.72 2.18
C THR A 51 -14.68 -3.71 3.05
N SER A 52 -14.17 -3.27 4.21
CA SER A 52 -13.58 -4.17 5.20
C SER A 52 -14.58 -5.17 5.76
N GLU A 53 -15.82 -4.75 6.04
CA GLU A 53 -16.88 -5.63 6.53
C GLU A 53 -17.35 -6.62 5.46
N ALA A 54 -17.34 -6.19 4.20
CA ALA A 54 -17.64 -7.03 3.05
C ALA A 54 -16.47 -7.92 2.57
N GLU A 55 -15.32 -7.89 3.27
CA GLU A 55 -14.09 -8.61 2.91
C GLU A 55 -13.57 -8.32 1.49
N ARG A 56 -13.91 -7.14 0.95
CA ARG A 56 -13.46 -6.68 -0.37
C ARG A 56 -12.19 -5.85 -0.23
N PHE A 57 -11.08 -6.51 0.12
CA PHE A 57 -9.85 -5.83 0.52
C PHE A 57 -9.13 -5.09 -0.63
N ASP A 58 -9.26 -5.52 -1.89
CA ASP A 58 -8.71 -4.75 -3.02
C ASP A 58 -9.42 -3.38 -3.17
N ASP A 59 -10.73 -3.32 -2.94
CA ASP A 59 -11.48 -2.05 -2.96
C ASP A 59 -11.15 -1.20 -1.72
N MET A 60 -11.01 -1.84 -0.55
CA MET A 60 -10.56 -1.16 0.67
C MET A 60 -9.18 -0.51 0.46
N ALA A 61 -8.23 -1.22 -0.14
CA ALA A 61 -6.89 -0.72 -0.44
C ALA A 61 -6.94 0.46 -1.42
N LYS A 62 -7.84 0.42 -2.40
CA LYS A 62 -8.06 1.53 -3.34
C LYS A 62 -8.57 2.78 -2.62
N PHE A 63 -9.60 2.67 -1.78
CA PHE A 63 -10.12 3.83 -1.03
C PHE A 63 -9.07 4.42 -0.09
N MET A 64 -8.29 3.58 0.58
CA MET A 64 -7.20 4.06 1.45
C MET A 64 -6.04 4.67 0.65
N ALA A 65 -5.75 4.18 -0.57
CA ALA A 65 -4.76 4.78 -1.45
C ALA A 65 -5.20 6.16 -1.95
N GLU A 66 -6.46 6.30 -2.38
CA GLU A 66 -7.03 7.59 -2.78
C GLU A 66 -7.04 8.59 -1.63
N LEU A 67 -7.32 8.13 -0.40
CA LEU A 67 -7.19 8.94 0.81
C LEU A 67 -5.76 9.45 0.96
N VAL A 68 -4.75 8.58 0.97
CA VAL A 68 -3.34 8.97 1.14
C VAL A 68 -2.87 9.93 0.05
N VAL A 69 -3.27 9.71 -1.21
CA VAL A 69 -2.88 10.57 -2.34
C VAL A 69 -3.57 11.93 -2.31
N GLY A 70 -4.79 12.02 -1.75
CA GLY A 70 -5.55 13.26 -1.65
C GLY A 70 -5.19 14.14 -0.45
N LEU A 71 -4.44 13.61 0.52
CA LEU A 71 -3.93 14.39 1.64
C LEU A 71 -2.92 15.43 1.16
N ALA A 72 -3.00 16.64 1.71
CA ALA A 72 -1.95 17.63 1.53
C ALA A 72 -0.64 17.14 2.17
N SER A 73 0.51 17.61 1.67
CA SER A 73 1.83 17.14 2.12
C SER A 73 2.12 17.31 3.62
N GLU A 74 1.31 18.10 4.34
CA GLU A 74 1.43 18.32 5.79
C GLU A 74 0.31 17.64 6.61
N GLU A 75 -0.69 17.05 5.96
CA GLU A 75 -1.79 16.37 6.66
C GLU A 75 -1.47 14.91 6.95
N ALA A 76 -1.34 14.59 8.23
CA ALA A 76 -1.09 13.23 8.67
C ALA A 76 -2.37 12.38 8.69
N LEU A 77 -2.17 11.07 8.49
CA LEU A 77 -3.19 10.06 8.79
C LEU A 77 -3.44 10.00 10.30
N THR A 78 -4.71 9.89 10.67
CA THR A 78 -5.11 9.56 12.04
C THR A 78 -4.78 8.09 12.36
N LYS A 79 -4.81 7.75 13.66
CA LYS A 79 -4.62 6.37 14.15
C LYS A 79 -5.53 5.37 13.46
N GLU A 80 -6.80 5.76 13.29
CA GLU A 80 -7.82 4.92 12.65
C GLU A 80 -7.51 4.68 11.17
N GLU A 81 -7.09 5.73 10.45
CA GLU A 81 -6.76 5.62 9.03
C GLU A 81 -5.49 4.81 8.80
N CYS A 82 -4.45 4.98 9.62
CA CYS A 82 -3.25 4.13 9.59
C CYS A 82 -3.57 2.65 9.80
N LEU A 83 -4.47 2.35 10.75
CA LEU A 83 -4.91 0.99 11.02
C LEU A 83 -5.69 0.41 9.84
N LEU A 84 -6.62 1.16 9.26
CA LEU A 84 -7.38 0.74 8.08
C LEU A 84 -6.47 0.53 6.87
N PHE A 85 -5.50 1.42 6.64
CA PHE A 85 -4.51 1.29 5.58
C PHE A 85 -3.71 -0.01 5.73
N SER A 86 -3.16 -0.24 6.93
CA SER A 86 -2.36 -1.43 7.23
C SER A 86 -3.18 -2.71 7.04
N LYS A 87 -4.40 -2.73 7.58
CA LYS A 87 -5.33 -3.86 7.44
C LYS A 87 -5.64 -4.16 5.97
N ALA A 88 -5.91 -3.14 5.17
CA ALA A 88 -6.25 -3.31 3.76
C ALA A 88 -5.11 -4.00 2.99
N TYR A 89 -3.90 -3.45 3.06
CA TYR A 89 -2.76 -3.98 2.31
C TYR A 89 -2.28 -5.34 2.84
N GLU A 90 -2.32 -5.57 4.17
CA GLU A 90 -2.02 -6.88 4.74
C GLU A 90 -2.94 -7.96 4.17
N LYS A 91 -4.25 -7.67 4.13
CA LYS A 91 -5.25 -8.63 3.64
C LYS A 91 -5.15 -8.88 2.13
N VAL A 92 -4.92 -7.85 1.32
CA VAL A 92 -4.72 -8.02 -0.13
C VAL A 92 -3.49 -8.88 -0.41
N VAL A 93 -2.36 -8.60 0.25
CA VAL A 93 -1.11 -9.36 0.10
C VAL A 93 -1.30 -10.80 0.55
N ALA A 94 -1.97 -11.02 1.69
CA ALA A 94 -2.25 -12.36 2.21
C ALA A 94 -3.07 -13.20 1.23
N LEU A 95 -4.18 -12.66 0.72
CA LEU A 95 -5.05 -13.36 -0.23
C LEU A 95 -4.33 -13.70 -1.55
N LYS A 96 -3.53 -12.77 -2.08
CA LYS A 96 -2.74 -13.01 -3.29
C LYS A 96 -1.66 -14.08 -3.08
N ARG A 97 -1.04 -14.10 -1.90
CA ARG A 97 -0.05 -15.12 -1.53
C ARG A 97 -0.72 -16.49 -1.37
N GLU A 98 -1.87 -16.56 -0.71
CA GLU A 98 -2.65 -17.79 -0.58
C GLU A 98 -3.05 -18.34 -1.96
N ALA A 99 -3.60 -17.50 -2.83
CA ALA A 99 -3.93 -17.88 -4.20
C ALA A 99 -2.71 -18.41 -4.97
N LEU A 100 -1.55 -17.79 -4.82
CA LEU A 100 -0.30 -18.26 -5.44
C LEU A 100 0.12 -19.64 -4.89
N LEU A 101 0.05 -19.85 -3.57
CA LEU A 101 0.35 -21.15 -2.95
C LEU A 101 -0.58 -22.24 -3.47
N THR A 102 -1.90 -21.98 -3.47
CA THR A 102 -2.90 -22.91 -4.00
C THR A 102 -2.58 -23.30 -5.45
N VAL A 103 -2.20 -22.34 -6.31
CA VAL A 103 -1.88 -22.64 -7.70
C VAL A 103 -0.61 -23.51 -7.82
N MET A 104 0.43 -23.21 -7.02
CA MET A 104 1.66 -24.00 -7.03
C MET A 104 1.45 -25.45 -6.54
N ASP A 105 0.51 -25.65 -5.61
CA ASP A 105 0.20 -26.98 -5.07
C ASP A 105 -0.62 -27.84 -6.06
N ASN A 106 -1.34 -27.23 -7.00
CA ASN A 106 -2.23 -27.92 -7.94
C ASN A 106 -1.55 -28.41 -9.24
N GLY A 107 -0.26 -28.14 -9.46
CA GLY A 107 0.45 -28.70 -10.61
C GLY A 107 1.79 -28.04 -10.94
N ASN A 108 2.51 -28.60 -11.92
CA ASN A 108 3.88 -28.18 -12.27
C ASN A 108 4.14 -28.00 -13.78
N GLY A 109 3.07 -27.88 -14.60
CA GLY A 109 3.17 -27.66 -16.04
C GLY A 109 3.46 -26.22 -16.44
N ASP A 110 3.81 -26.00 -17.71
CA ASP A 110 4.20 -24.68 -18.22
C ASP A 110 3.07 -23.64 -18.12
N LEU A 111 1.81 -24.07 -18.27
CA LEU A 111 0.63 -23.22 -18.02
C LEU A 111 0.56 -22.74 -16.56
N VAL A 112 0.87 -23.62 -15.60
CA VAL A 112 0.88 -23.29 -14.17
C VAL A 112 2.02 -22.32 -13.87
N LYS A 113 3.21 -22.53 -14.44
CA LYS A 113 4.35 -21.62 -14.28
C LYS A 113 4.07 -20.23 -14.83
N GLU A 114 3.44 -20.13 -16.01
CA GLU A 114 3.05 -18.85 -16.61
C GLU A 114 2.04 -18.13 -15.70
N TYR A 115 1.02 -18.84 -15.21
CA TYR A 115 0.03 -18.25 -14.32
C TYR A 115 0.63 -17.82 -12.97
N CYS A 116 1.49 -18.64 -12.36
CA CYS A 116 2.27 -18.28 -11.18
C CYS A 116 3.10 -17.01 -11.39
N SER A 117 3.69 -16.84 -12.58
CA SER A 117 4.47 -15.64 -12.92
C SER A 117 3.58 -14.40 -12.95
N LYS A 118 2.35 -14.50 -13.50
CA LYS A 118 1.36 -13.42 -13.49
C LYS A 118 0.91 -13.07 -12.06
N LEU A 119 0.67 -14.06 -11.21
CA LEU A 119 0.31 -13.84 -9.81
C LEU A 119 1.44 -13.18 -9.02
N LYS A 120 2.69 -13.63 -9.21
CA LYS A 120 3.88 -13.02 -8.61
C LYS A 120 4.02 -11.55 -9.01
N ALA A 121 3.83 -11.23 -10.30
CA ALA A 121 3.88 -9.85 -10.78
C ALA A 121 2.83 -8.96 -10.10
N LYS A 122 1.58 -9.41 -10.02
CA LYS A 122 0.49 -8.68 -9.34
C LYS A 122 0.73 -8.50 -7.84
N LEU A 123 1.30 -9.51 -7.19
CA LEU A 123 1.68 -9.44 -5.78
C LEU A 123 2.77 -8.37 -5.57
N LEU A 124 3.82 -8.38 -6.39
CA LEU A 124 4.89 -7.40 -6.34
C LEU A 124 4.40 -5.97 -6.61
N GLU A 125 3.51 -5.79 -7.59
CA GLU A 125 2.88 -4.50 -7.89
C GLU A 125 2.10 -3.95 -6.69
N THR A 126 1.38 -4.82 -5.98
CA THR A 126 0.65 -4.44 -4.76
C THR A 126 1.62 -3.98 -3.68
N CYS A 127 2.69 -4.75 -3.43
CA CYS A 127 3.72 -4.40 -2.45
C CYS A 127 4.44 -3.09 -2.81
N ALA A 128 4.81 -2.90 -4.08
CA ALA A 128 5.45 -1.67 -4.55
C ALA A 128 4.53 -0.44 -4.37
N THR A 129 3.23 -0.61 -4.59
CA THR A 129 2.24 0.45 -4.33
C THR A 129 2.16 0.79 -2.83
N ALA A 130 2.09 -0.24 -1.97
CA ALA A 130 2.07 -0.03 -0.52
C ALA A 130 3.32 0.70 -0.03
N SER A 131 4.52 0.27 -0.45
CA SER A 131 5.79 0.91 -0.08
C SER A 131 5.82 2.38 -0.49
N ARG A 132 5.42 2.70 -1.73
CA ARG A 132 5.34 4.09 -2.19
C ARG A 132 4.40 4.95 -1.36
N LEU A 133 3.25 4.42 -0.95
CA LEU A 133 2.29 5.16 -0.13
C LEU A 133 2.80 5.34 1.31
N VAL A 134 3.51 4.36 1.86
CA VAL A 134 4.15 4.50 3.18
C VAL A 134 5.20 5.62 3.15
N ASP A 135 5.98 5.73 2.07
CA ASP A 135 6.96 6.82 1.91
C ASP A 135 6.32 8.21 1.88
N THR A 136 5.04 8.32 1.46
CA THR A 136 4.30 9.59 1.52
C THR A 136 3.74 9.91 2.89
N VAL A 137 3.50 8.90 3.73
CA VAL A 137 2.90 9.05 5.06
C VAL A 137 3.95 9.38 6.13
N ILE A 138 5.15 8.80 6.04
CA ILE A 138 6.22 8.99 7.03
C ILE A 138 6.66 10.45 7.20
N PRO A 139 6.87 11.25 6.13
CA PRO A 139 7.26 12.66 6.27
C PRO A 139 6.19 13.53 6.92
N SER A 140 4.91 13.17 6.80
CA SER A 140 3.81 13.90 7.43
C SER A 140 3.70 13.63 8.95
N ALA A 141 4.40 12.62 9.47
CA ALA A 141 4.36 12.21 10.87
C ALA A 141 5.43 12.90 11.76
N THR A 142 6.21 13.86 11.23
CA THR A 142 7.27 14.56 11.98
C THR A 142 6.78 15.70 12.88
N SER A 143 5.48 15.83 13.11
CA SER A 143 4.95 16.67 14.21
C SER A 143 5.15 15.93 15.54
N PRO A 144 5.62 16.58 16.63
CA PRO A 144 6.08 15.92 17.86
C PRO A 144 4.99 15.16 18.65
N GLU A 145 3.75 15.09 18.15
CA GLU A 145 2.67 14.25 18.68
C GLU A 145 2.56 12.88 17.98
N SER A 146 3.11 12.74 16.76
CA SER A 146 2.99 11.52 15.94
C SER A 146 4.24 10.65 15.90
N GLU A 147 5.37 11.13 16.42
CA GLU A 147 6.67 10.43 16.41
C GLU A 147 6.64 9.14 17.25
N ALA A 148 5.72 9.01 18.21
CA ALA A 148 5.52 7.81 19.01
C ALA A 148 4.46 6.83 18.44
N HIS A 149 3.74 7.17 17.36
CA HIS A 149 2.49 6.46 17.07
C HIS A 149 2.49 5.49 15.87
N CYS A 150 3.48 5.56 14.98
CA CYS A 150 3.63 4.57 13.90
C CYS A 150 4.68 3.47 14.20
N VAL A 151 5.27 3.46 15.41
CA VAL A 151 6.38 2.53 15.78
C VAL A 151 6.07 1.68 17.03
N GLU A 152 5.01 1.94 17.77
CA GLU A 152 4.60 1.16 18.96
C GLU A 152 3.06 1.01 18.94
N GLU A 153 2.45 -0.17 19.06
CA GLU A 153 2.83 -1.44 19.70
C GLU A 153 2.82 -2.66 18.77
#